data_AF-A0A0C3NRW9-F1
#
_entry.id   AF-A0A0C3NRW9-F1
#
_cell.length_a   1.000
_cell.length_b   1.000
_cell.length_c   1.000
_cell.angle_alpha   90.00
_cell.angle_beta   90.00
_cell.angle_gamma   90.00
#
_symmetry.space_group_name_H-M   'P 1'
#
loop_
_entity.id
_entity.type
_entity.pdbx_description
1 polymer ?
#
loop_
_entity_poly.entity_id
_entity_poly.type
_entity_poly.pdbx_seq_one_letter_code
_entity_poly.pdbx_strand_id
1 'polypeptide(L)'
;MGVEPTTSKVEAVEEVVKSWFQVFQDIKANLAKVHSWQKQQVDRHHSSTPSYSIGSQSHKLSKKWIGPYEVLEVLLNALKLKLPHSMRIYLVVNVSWVKPYLG
;
A
#
# COMPACT_ATOMS: atom_id res chain seq x y z
N MET A 1 -1.97 -6.63 35.96
CA MET A 1 -2.19 -7.77 36.88
C MET A 1 -0.90 -8.56 36.95
N GLY A 2 -0.14 -8.43 38.04
CA GLY A 2 1.00 -9.31 38.32
C GLY A 2 0.46 -10.56 39.02
N VAL A 3 0.83 -11.74 38.52
CA VAL A 3 0.57 -13.00 39.23
C VAL A 3 1.81 -13.24 40.07
N GLU A 4 1.66 -13.07 41.38
CA GLU A 4 2.74 -13.36 42.33
C GLU A 4 2.95 -14.89 42.40
N PRO A 5 4.19 -15.39 42.37
CA PRO A 5 4.45 -16.82 42.47
C PRO A 5 4.03 -17.32 43.86
N THR A 6 3.04 -18.21 43.92
CA THR A 6 2.69 -18.92 45.15
C THR A 6 3.78 -19.93 45.49
N THR A 7 4.28 -19.88 46.72
CA THR A 7 5.28 -20.83 47.23
C THR A 7 4.60 -22.15 47.61
N SER A 8 5.16 -23.27 47.14
CA SER A 8 4.64 -24.62 47.38
C SER A 8 5.72 -25.47 48.06
N LYS A 9 5.35 -26.39 48.94
CA LYS A 9 6.33 -27.23 49.68
C LYS A 9 7.04 -28.27 48.81
N VAL A 10 6.66 -28.41 47.53
CA VAL A 10 7.19 -29.42 46.62
C VAL A 10 8.19 -28.76 45.67
N GLU A 11 9.46 -29.13 45.78
CA GLU A 11 10.59 -28.56 45.02
C GLU A 11 10.35 -28.64 43.50
N ALA A 12 9.86 -29.77 43.00
CA ALA A 12 9.53 -29.96 41.58
C ALA A 12 8.47 -28.98 41.07
N VAL A 13 7.53 -28.54 41.92
CA VAL A 13 6.49 -27.57 41.53
C VAL A 13 7.09 -26.17 41.43
N GLU A 14 8.05 -25.82 42.29
CA GLU A 14 8.73 -24.53 42.22
C GLU A 14 9.61 -24.40 40.98
N GLU A 15 10.30 -25.47 40.56
CA GLU A 15 11.07 -25.47 39.31
C GLU A 15 10.18 -25.25 38.09
N VAL A 16 9.02 -25.92 38.04
CA VAL A 16 8.04 -25.73 36.97
C VAL A 16 7.54 -24.28 36.94
N VAL A 17 7.19 -23.70 38.09
CA VAL A 17 6.74 -22.30 38.17
C VAL A 17 7.83 -21.32 37.70
N LYS A 18 9.09 -21.54 38.10
CA LYS A 18 10.23 -20.73 37.63
C LYS A 18 10.41 -20.81 36.12
N SER A 19 10.32 -22.01 35.55
CA SER A 19 10.44 -22.22 34.10
C SER A 19 9.33 -21.52 33.33
N TRP A 20 8.09 -21.58 33.82
CA TRP A 20 6.94 -20.91 33.21
C TRP A 20 7.07 -19.39 33.26
N PHE A 21 7.54 -18.86 34.39
CA PHE A 21 7.78 -17.43 34.53
C PHE A 21 8.84 -16.95 33.53
N GLN A 22 9.92 -17.71 33.37
CA GLN A 22 10.96 -17.40 32.38
C GLN A 22 10.39 -17.37 30.96
N VAL A 23 9.65 -18.42 30.56
CA VAL A 23 8.98 -18.50 29.26
C VAL A 23 8.04 -17.31 29.05
N PHE A 24 7.29 -16.91 30.07
CA PHE A 24 6.40 -15.77 29.99
C PHE A 24 7.14 -14.45 29.77
N GLN A 25 8.25 -14.22 30.48
CA GLN A 25 9.08 -13.03 30.27
C GLN A 25 9.69 -13.01 28.87
N ASP A 26 10.16 -14.16 28.39
CA ASP A 26 10.74 -14.28 27.05
C ASP A 26 9.71 -13.98 25.96
N ILE A 27 8.49 -14.50 26.09
CA ILE A 27 7.37 -14.19 25.18
C ILE A 27 7.09 -12.69 25.17
N LYS A 28 7.01 -12.07 26.35
CA LYS A 28 6.74 -10.64 26.48
C LYS A 28 7.82 -9.79 25.82
N ALA A 29 9.09 -10.14 26.03
CA ALA A 29 10.23 -9.46 25.43
C ALA A 29 10.24 -9.61 23.89
N ASN A 30 9.99 -10.83 23.40
CA ASN A 30 9.91 -11.12 21.97
C ASN A 30 8.76 -10.38 21.30
N LEU A 31 7.59 -10.31 21.95
CA LEU A 31 6.45 -9.57 21.42
C LEU A 31 6.75 -8.07 21.31
N ALA A 32 7.38 -7.48 22.33
CA ALA A 32 7.79 -6.07 22.30
C ALA A 32 8.80 -5.80 21.18
N LYS A 33 9.75 -6.72 20.96
CA LYS A 33 10.73 -6.66 19.88
C LYS A 33 10.07 -6.77 18.50
N VAL A 34 9.12 -7.68 18.32
CA VAL A 34 8.38 -7.83 17.05
C VAL A 34 7.56 -6.57 16.76
N HIS A 35 6.89 -6.01 17.76
CA HIS A 35 6.11 -4.79 17.61
C HIS A 35 6.97 -3.60 17.19
N SER A 36 8.15 -3.41 17.82
CA SER A 36 9.07 -2.33 17.44
C SER A 36 9.64 -2.52 16.04
N TRP A 37 10.00 -3.74 15.68
CA TRP A 37 10.49 -4.07 14.34
C TRP A 37 9.42 -3.85 13.27
N GLN A 38 8.18 -4.30 13.50
CA GLN A 38 7.06 -4.07 12.59
C GLN A 38 6.83 -2.58 12.34
N LYS A 39 6.85 -1.77 13.41
CA LYS A 39 6.74 -0.31 13.29
C LYS A 39 7.86 0.27 12.42
N GLN A 40 9.10 -0.12 12.68
CA GLN A 40 10.25 0.36 11.88
C GLN A 40 10.16 -0.04 10.40
N GLN A 41 9.66 -1.25 10.10
CA GLN A 41 9.45 -1.70 8.72
C GLN A 41 8.38 -0.87 8.02
N VAL A 42 7.23 -0.65 8.68
CA VAL A 42 6.16 0.18 8.16
C VAL A 42 6.66 1.60 7.92
N ASP A 43 7.29 2.21 8.91
CA ASP A 43 7.80 3.59 8.85
C ASP A 43 8.88 3.75 7.76
N ARG A 44 9.70 2.71 7.50
CA ARG A 44 10.70 2.73 6.42
C ARG A 44 10.08 2.81 5.03
N HIS A 45 8.94 2.16 4.82
CA HIS A 45 8.28 2.07 3.52
C HIS A 45 7.12 3.06 3.35
N HIS A 46 6.68 3.70 4.43
CA HIS A 46 5.66 4.74 4.38
C HIS A 46 6.28 6.12 4.16
N SER A 47 5.73 6.86 3.20
CA SER A 47 5.93 8.31 3.12
C SER A 47 5.02 9.02 4.13
N SER A 48 5.37 10.25 4.52
CA SER A 48 4.49 11.08 5.33
C SER A 48 3.12 11.24 4.68
N THR A 49 2.06 11.26 5.49
CA THR A 49 0.70 11.49 5.01
C THR A 49 0.65 12.80 4.22
N PRO A 50 0.23 12.78 2.94
CA PRO A 50 0.09 14.01 2.17
C PRO A 50 -0.92 14.95 2.83
N SER A 51 -0.63 16.25 2.86
CA SER A 51 -1.63 17.23 3.31
C SER A 51 -2.72 17.33 2.25
N TYR A 52 -3.94 16.96 2.62
CA TYR A 52 -5.12 17.18 1.79
C TYR A 52 -5.96 18.29 2.41
N SER A 53 -6.36 19.25 1.59
CA SER A 53 -7.40 20.21 1.94
C SER A 53 -8.74 19.74 1.38
N ILE A 54 -9.83 20.04 2.08
CA ILE A 54 -11.18 19.89 1.52
C ILE A 54 -11.27 20.75 0.25
N GLY A 55 -11.56 20.10 -0.88
CA GLY A 55 -11.55 20.72 -2.22
C GLY A 55 -10.29 20.49 -3.05
N SER A 56 -9.24 19.85 -2.50
CA SER A 56 -8.07 19.46 -3.29
C SER A 56 -8.43 18.34 -4.28
N GLN A 57 -8.14 18.55 -5.57
CA GLN A 57 -8.37 17.54 -6.60
C GLN A 57 -7.31 16.45 -6.50
N SER A 58 -7.74 15.19 -6.31
CA SER A 58 -6.83 14.05 -6.33
C SER A 58 -6.31 13.82 -7.75
N HIS A 59 -5.04 14.15 -7.99
CA HIS A 59 -4.35 13.86 -9.26
C HIS A 59 -4.22 12.36 -9.59
N LYS A 60 -4.52 11.47 -8.63
CA LYS A 60 -4.51 10.01 -8.88
C LYS A 60 -5.63 9.59 -9.82
N LEU A 61 -6.77 10.27 -9.78
CA LEU A 61 -7.96 9.96 -10.58
C LEU A 61 -8.25 11.00 -11.67
N SER A 62 -7.32 11.93 -11.92
CA SER A 62 -7.48 12.90 -12.99
C SER A 62 -7.39 12.22 -14.36
N LYS A 63 -8.18 12.71 -15.32
CA LYS A 63 -8.08 12.28 -16.72
C LYS A 63 -6.66 12.56 -17.22
N LYS A 64 -5.97 11.53 -17.71
CA LYS A 64 -4.63 11.63 -18.31
C LYS A 64 -4.73 11.40 -19.82
N TRP A 65 -4.07 12.25 -20.57
CA TRP A 65 -3.94 12.10 -22.02
C TRP A 65 -2.70 11.26 -22.31
N ILE A 66 -2.85 10.25 -23.17
CA ILE A 66 -1.78 9.32 -23.51
C ILE A 66 -1.24 9.72 -24.87
N GLY A 67 -0.02 10.27 -24.91
CA GLY A 67 0.79 10.48 -26.12
C GLY A 67 0.17 11.35 -27.23
N PRO A 68 1.01 11.97 -28.08
CA PRO A 68 0.57 12.38 -29.39
C PRO A 68 0.51 11.15 -30.31
N TYR A 69 -0.57 11.02 -31.07
CA TYR A 69 -0.72 9.98 -32.08
C TYR A 69 -1.10 10.61 -33.42
N GLU A 70 -0.56 10.03 -34.49
CA GLU A 70 -0.89 10.44 -35.86
C GLU A 70 -2.35 10.05 -36.19
N VAL A 71 -3.06 10.95 -36.86
CA VAL A 71 -4.40 10.70 -37.39
C VAL A 71 -4.25 10.07 -38.78
N LEU A 72 -4.76 8.86 -38.95
CA LEU A 72 -4.78 8.15 -40.23
C LEU A 72 -5.98 8.54 -41.07
N GLU A 73 -7.14 8.73 -40.44
CA GLU A 73 -8.40 8.99 -41.12
C GLU A 73 -9.35 9.80 -40.22
N VAL A 74 -10.08 10.74 -40.84
CA VAL A 74 -11.08 11.58 -40.18
C VAL A 74 -12.48 11.09 -40.57
N LEU A 75 -13.25 10.64 -39.58
CA LEU A 75 -14.65 10.27 -39.73
C LEU A 75 -15.54 11.40 -39.16
N LEU A 76 -16.86 11.29 -39.38
CA LEU A 76 -17.81 12.34 -38.98
C LEU A 76 -17.74 12.70 -37.48
N ASN A 77 -17.60 11.70 -36.61
CA ASN A 77 -17.56 11.88 -35.14
C ASN A 77 -16.39 11.15 -34.47
N ALA A 78 -15.44 10.64 -35.26
CA ALA A 78 -14.35 9.81 -34.76
C ALA A 78 -13.08 9.98 -35.61
N LEU A 79 -11.95 9.63 -35.03
CA LEU A 79 -10.64 9.66 -35.66
C LEU A 79 -10.03 8.27 -35.60
N LYS A 80 -9.45 7.82 -36.70
CA LYS A 80 -8.62 6.63 -36.72
C LYS A 80 -7.19 7.04 -36.41
N LEU A 81 -6.67 6.56 -35.28
CA LEU A 81 -5.34 6.90 -34.79
C LEU A 81 -4.35 5.78 -35.07
N LYS A 82 -3.10 6.15 -35.34
CA LYS A 82 -1.98 5.21 -35.43
C LYS A 82 -1.52 4.85 -34.02
N LEU A 83 -2.19 3.88 -33.41
CA LEU A 83 -1.82 3.36 -32.09
C LEU A 83 -0.77 2.24 -32.22
N PRO A 84 0.13 2.08 -31.23
CA PRO A 84 1.02 0.93 -31.17
C PRO A 84 0.24 -0.38 -31.11
N HIS A 85 0.71 -1.41 -31.82
CA HIS A 85 0.09 -2.74 -31.80
C HIS A 85 0.10 -3.41 -30.41
N SER A 86 0.93 -2.94 -29.49
CA SER A 86 0.94 -3.39 -28.10
C SER A 86 -0.29 -2.92 -27.30
N MET A 87 -0.99 -1.90 -27.78
CA MET A 87 -2.12 -1.27 -27.10
C MET A 87 -3.41 -2.01 -27.46
N ARG A 88 -4.12 -2.53 -26.46
CA ARG A 88 -5.38 -3.29 -26.65
C ARG A 88 -6.61 -2.41 -26.91
N ILE A 89 -6.40 -1.18 -27.40
CA ILE A 89 -7.46 -0.18 -27.58
C ILE A 89 -7.82 -0.12 -29.07
N TYR A 90 -9.10 0.11 -29.37
CA TYR A 90 -9.56 0.27 -30.74
C TYR A 90 -8.90 1.48 -31.41
N LEU A 91 -8.51 1.31 -32.68
CA LEU A 91 -7.85 2.35 -33.47
C LEU A 91 -8.77 3.56 -33.76
N VAL A 92 -10.08 3.37 -33.71
CA VAL A 92 -11.07 4.43 -33.98
C VAL A 92 -11.60 4.97 -32.65
N VAL A 93 -11.40 6.27 -32.42
CA VAL A 93 -11.73 6.95 -31.16
C VAL A 93 -12.64 8.14 -31.44
N ASN A 94 -13.68 8.34 -30.62
CA ASN A 94 -14.58 9.48 -30.77
C ASN A 94 -13.85 10.80 -30.45
N VAL A 95 -14.18 11.88 -31.19
CA VAL A 95 -13.53 13.19 -31.07
C VAL A 95 -13.59 13.81 -29.66
N SER A 96 -14.57 13.44 -28.83
CA SER A 96 -14.66 13.89 -27.42
C SER A 96 -13.55 13.35 -26.52
N TRP A 97 -12.88 12.26 -26.93
CA TRP A 97 -11.76 11.63 -26.23
C TRP A 97 -10.41 11.95 -26.86
N VAL A 98 -10.34 12.94 -27.74
CA VAL A 98 -9.10 13.39 -28.39
C VAL A 98 -8.88 14.87 -28.06
N LYS A 99 -7.63 15.25 -27.85
CA LYS A 99 -7.22 16.63 -27.67
C LYS A 99 -6.16 16.98 -28.72
N PRO A 100 -6.27 18.13 -29.41
CA PRO A 100 -5.23 18.55 -30.35
C PRO A 100 -3.90 18.74 -29.61
N TYR A 101 -2.84 18.23 -30.21
CA TYR A 101 -1.47 18.40 -29.73
C TYR A 101 -0.96 19.75 -30.22
N LEU A 102 -0.56 20.64 -29.31
CA LEU A 102 -0.26 22.05 -29.63
C LEU A 102 1.20 22.33 -29.98
N GLY A 103 2.11 21.35 -29.92
CA GLY A 103 3.53 21.53 -30.20
C GLY A 103 4.25 22.25 -29.07
#